data_AF-A0A672SNG5-F1
#
_entry.id   AF-A0A672SNG5-F1
#
_cell.length_a   1.000
_cell.length_b   1.000
_cell.length_c   1.000
_cell.angle_alpha   90.00
_cell.angle_beta   90.00
_cell.angle_gamma   90.00
#
_symmetry.space_group_name_H-M   'P 1'
#
loop_
_entity.id
_entity.type
_entity.pdbx_description
1 polymer ?
#
loop_
_entity_poly.entity_id
_entity_poly.type
_entity_poly.pdbx_seq_one_letter_code
_entity_poly.pdbx_strand_id
1 'polypeptide(L)' 'MEEFSISQMMPGEKTRLPYEDATIPLSELPEAEQDNGGSTESVKEQEMKWSDLALQFA' A
#
# COMPACT_ATOMS: atom_id res chain seq x y z
N MET A 1 -45.94 11.17 22.33
CA MET A 1 -45.09 11.42 21.16
C MET A 1 -44.10 10.28 21.16
N GLU A 2 -44.22 9.34 20.24
CA GLU A 2 -43.32 8.18 20.18
C GLU A 2 -41.98 8.67 19.64
N GLU A 3 -40.94 8.56 20.46
CA GLU A 3 -39.57 8.87 20.08
C GLU A 3 -39.11 7.88 19.01
N PHE A 4 -39.26 8.24 17.74
CA PHE A 4 -38.77 7.44 16.63
C PHE A 4 -37.24 7.47 16.67
N SER A 5 -36.64 6.42 17.22
CA SER A 5 -35.20 6.31 17.35
C SER A 5 -34.55 6.34 15.97
N ILE A 6 -33.54 7.19 15.78
CA ILE A 6 -32.83 7.36 14.49
C ILE A 6 -32.29 6.03 13.93
N SER A 7 -31.96 5.08 14.82
CA SER A 7 -31.59 3.70 14.47
C SER A 7 -32.66 2.96 13.64
N GLN A 8 -33.94 3.28 13.78
CA GLN A 8 -35.05 2.67 13.03
C GLN A 8 -35.19 3.21 11.59
N MET A 9 -34.52 4.31 11.25
CA MET A 9 -34.55 4.97 9.92
C MET A 9 -33.50 4.40 8.96
N MET A 10 -32.50 3.67 9.46
CA MET A 10 -31.41 3.12 8.66
C MET A 10 -31.52 1.59 8.59
N PRO A 11 -32.18 1.02 7.57
CA PRO A 11 -32.18 -0.43 7.38
C PRO A 11 -30.80 -0.87 6.88
N GLY A 12 -29.89 -1.18 7.81
CA GLY A 12 -28.53 -1.57 7.44
C GLY A 12 -27.62 -1.97 8.60
N GLU A 13 -28.17 -2.34 9.75
CA GLU A 13 -27.33 -2.76 10.88
C GLU A 13 -26.90 -4.22 10.70
N LYS A 14 -25.69 -4.41 10.12
CA LYS A 14 -24.79 -5.61 10.17
C LYS A 14 -24.35 -6.19 8.82
N THR A 15 -24.38 -5.47 7.70
CA THR A 15 -23.58 -5.91 6.55
C THR A 15 -22.15 -5.43 6.75
N ARG A 16 -21.26 -6.30 7.23
CA ARG A 16 -19.81 -6.03 7.13
C ARG A 16 -19.51 -5.75 5.66
N LEU A 17 -18.78 -4.68 5.39
CA LEU A 17 -18.20 -4.46 4.07
C LEU A 17 -17.29 -5.66 3.76
N PRO A 18 -17.30 -6.15 2.50
CA PRO A 18 -16.36 -7.20 2.11
C PRO A 18 -14.94 -6.67 2.27
N TYR A 19 -14.10 -7.46 2.93
CA TYR A 19 -12.66 -7.22 2.98
C TYR A 19 -12.07 -7.77 1.69
N GLU A 20 -12.14 -6.97 0.63
CA GLU A 20 -11.41 -7.24 -0.60
C GLU A 20 -10.08 -6.51 -0.54
N ASP A 21 -9.01 -7.19 -0.94
CA ASP A 21 -7.71 -6.57 -1.07
C ASP A 21 -7.69 -5.63 -2.29
N ALA A 22 -7.10 -4.46 -2.12
CA ALA A 22 -6.83 -3.58 -3.24
C ALA A 22 -5.72 -4.18 -4.10
N THR A 23 -5.89 -4.14 -5.42
CA THR A 23 -4.81 -4.49 -6.35
C THR A 23 -3.79 -3.35 -6.35
N ILE A 24 -2.68 -3.52 -5.63
CA ILE A 24 -1.62 -2.51 -5.54
C ILE A 24 -0.47 -2.93 -6.46
N PRO A 25 0.02 -2.04 -7.35
CA PRO A 25 1.16 -2.36 -8.21
C PRO A 25 2.45 -2.38 -7.37
N LEU A 26 2.93 -3.59 -7.06
CA LEU A 26 4.13 -3.78 -6.23
C LEU A 26 5.38 -3.10 -6.79
N SER A 27 5.48 -2.95 -8.11
CA SER A 27 6.60 -2.27 -8.76
C SER A 27 6.70 -0.80 -8.36
N GLU A 28 5.60 -0.16 -7.97
CA GLU A 28 5.53 1.25 -7.54
C GLU A 28 5.69 1.41 -6.03
N LEU A 29 5.80 0.31 -5.29
CA LEU A 29 6.07 0.34 -3.86
C LEU A 29 7.59 0.26 -3.62
N PRO A 30 8.08 0.82 -2.50
CA PRO A 30 9.44 0.55 -2.05
C PRO A 30 9.60 -0.90 -1.58
N GLU A 31 10.83 -1.40 -1.56
CA GLU A 31 11.12 -2.73 -1.02
C GLU A 31 10.79 -2.80 0.48
N ALA A 32 10.07 -3.85 0.90
CA ALA A 32 9.57 -3.99 2.27
C ALA A 32 10.68 -4.22 3.31
N GLU A 33 11.82 -4.76 2.89
CA GLU A 33 12.95 -5.14 3.76
C GLU A 33 14.21 -4.37 3.37
N GLN A 34 14.32 -3.11 3.80
CA GLN A 34 15.57 -2.38 3.68
C GLN A 34 16.31 -2.43 5.03
N ASP A 35 17.12 -3.47 5.25
CA ASP A 35 17.98 -3.65 6.44
C ASP A 35 19.02 -2.52 6.59
N ASN A 36 19.31 -1.80 5.50
CA ASN A 36 20.35 -0.77 5.45
C ASN A 36 19.80 0.67 5.35
N GLY A 37 18.75 1.02 6.11
CA GLY A 37 18.25 2.41 6.18
C GLY A 37 17.69 2.90 4.85
N GLY A 38 16.56 2.30 4.45
CA GLY A 38 16.15 2.18 3.05
C GLY A 38 15.83 3.42 2.25
N SER A 39 16.07 3.29 0.94
CA SER A 39 15.58 4.18 -0.10
C SER A 39 14.05 4.21 -0.10
N THR A 40 13.48 5.41 -0.24
CA THR A 40 12.04 5.63 -0.43
C THR A 40 11.59 5.41 -1.87
N GLU A 41 12.49 4.97 -2.74
CA GLU A 41 12.26 4.77 -4.16
C GLU A 41 11.52 3.47 -4.44
N SER A 42 10.73 3.48 -5.50
CA SER A 42 10.01 2.31 -5.99
C SER A 42 10.96 1.30 -6.62
N VAL A 43 10.60 0.01 -6.57
CA VAL A 43 11.37 -1.07 -7.22
C VAL A 43 11.65 -0.74 -8.69
N LYS A 44 10.64 -0.26 -9.42
CA LYS A 44 10.76 0.15 -10.82
C LYS A 44 11.81 1.25 -11.02
N GLU A 45 11.88 2.22 -10.12
CA GLU A 45 12.84 3.33 -10.21
C GLU A 45 14.27 2.85 -9.96
N GLN A 46 14.46 1.93 -9.02
CA GLN A 46 15.75 1.32 -8.72
C GLN A 46 16.30 0.53 -9.92
N GLU A 47 15.45 -0.24 -10.62
CA GLU A 47 15.84 -1.01 -11.81
C GLU A 47 16.24 -0.11 -13.00
N MET A 48 15.70 1.10 -13.07
CA MET A 48 16.03 2.07 -14.12
C MET A 48 17.35 2.79 -13.87
N LYS A 49 17.92 2.69 -12.67
CA LYS A 49 19.23 3.25 -12.36
C LYS A 49 20.32 2.37 -12.94
N TRP A 50 21.26 2.99 -13.65
CA TRP A 50 22.45 2.30 -14.10
C TRP A 50 23.41 2.13 -12.91
N SER A 51 23.54 0.92 -12.40
CA SER A 51 24.56 0.56 -11.41
C SER A 51 25.90 0.32 -12.12
N ASP A 52 26.48 1.38 -12.70
CA ASP A 52 27.83 1.29 -13.23
C ASP A 52 28.83 1.42 -12.07
N LEU A 53 29.33 0.27 -11.61
CA LEU A 53 30.26 0.24 -10.52
C LEU A 53 31.71 0.46 -10.99
N ALA A 54 31.99 0.48 -12.30
CA ALA A 54 33.29 0.79 -12.93
C ALA A 54 34.55 0.41 -12.11
N LEU A 55 34.49 -0.72 -11.38
CA LEU A 55 35.57 -1.23 -10.56
C LEU A 55 36.57 -1.87 -11.52
N GLN A 56 37.31 -1.01 -12.21
CA GLN A 56 38.60 -1.36 -12.76
C GLN A 56 39.45 -1.85 -11.59
N PHE A 57 39.71 -3.15 -11.57
CA PHE A 57 40.57 -3.80 -10.59
C PHE A 57 41.91 -3.04 -10.51
N ALA A 58 42.19 -2.45 -9.34
CA ALA A 58 43.48 -1.89 -8.99
C ALA A 58 44.20 -2.85 -8.03
#